data_AF-A0A1H9KC15-F1
#
_entry.id   AF-A0A1H9KC15-F1
#
_cell.length_a   1.000
_cell.length_b   1.000
_cell.length_c   1.000
_cell.angle_alpha   90.00
_cell.angle_beta   90.00
_cell.angle_gamma   90.00
#
_symmetry.space_group_name_H-M   'P 1'
#
loop_
_entity.id
_entity.type
_entity.pdbx_description
1 polymer ?
#
loop_
_entity_poly.entity_id
_entity_poly.type
_entity_poly.pdbx_seq_one_letter_code
_entity_poly.pdbx_strand_id
1 'polypeptide(L)'
;MITNQSPTETVLAEKPEEVKAEVLLAALSSTHALSFISAVLAGLCGLLIIFGGSLLVRLIAFAGILIALLQSYYFWRVSLDRKLLPVLLKHGAKSFDQGLRFLFPAKADSLITLTMSDRLQGIRKLFFRQCWLAIVQSLLTLLSLVLCLISAAC
;
A
#
# COMPACT_ATOMS: atom_id res chain seq x y z
N MET A 1 -5.15 23.23 -56.66
CA MET A 1 -5.36 21.77 -56.48
C MET A 1 -4.97 21.47 -55.05
N ILE A 2 -5.91 20.90 -54.29
CA ILE A 2 -5.97 20.91 -52.82
C ILE A 2 -4.83 20.08 -52.23
N THR A 3 -3.89 20.72 -51.54
CA THR A 3 -2.94 20.04 -50.65
C THR A 3 -3.70 19.65 -49.39
N ASN A 4 -4.07 18.36 -49.29
CA ASN A 4 -4.61 17.74 -48.09
C ASN A 4 -3.62 17.93 -46.92
N GLN A 5 -3.90 18.89 -46.05
CA GLN A 5 -3.32 18.92 -44.71
C GLN A 5 -3.99 17.82 -43.90
N SER A 6 -3.24 16.75 -43.65
CA SER A 6 -3.56 15.73 -42.65
C SER A 6 -3.80 16.43 -41.30
N PRO A 7 -4.85 16.04 -40.54
CA PRO A 7 -5.16 16.69 -39.28
C PRO A 7 -3.99 16.51 -38.32
N THR A 8 -3.60 17.63 -37.73
CA THR A 8 -2.65 17.76 -36.65
C THR A 8 -3.06 16.81 -35.53
N GLU A 9 -2.40 15.66 -35.44
CA GLU A 9 -2.33 14.93 -34.18
C GLU A 9 -1.61 15.85 -33.20
N THR A 10 -2.39 16.66 -32.48
CA THR A 10 -2.02 17.10 -31.14
C THR A 10 -1.92 15.82 -30.30
N VAL A 11 -0.81 15.10 -30.45
CA VAL A 11 -0.32 14.17 -29.43
C VAL A 11 -0.10 15.05 -28.22
N LEU A 12 -1.14 15.16 -27.39
CA LEU A 12 -1.08 15.72 -26.06
C LEU A 12 0.17 15.09 -25.46
N ALA A 13 1.23 15.88 -25.27
CA ALA A 13 2.48 15.38 -24.73
C ALA A 13 2.21 14.99 -23.27
N GLU A 14 1.72 13.77 -23.11
CA GLU A 14 1.30 13.21 -21.84
C GLU A 14 2.53 13.24 -20.94
N LYS A 15 2.44 14.04 -19.87
CA LYS A 15 3.62 14.31 -19.07
C LYS A 15 4.00 12.98 -18.43
N PRO A 16 5.26 12.50 -18.56
CA PRO A 16 5.64 11.15 -18.11
C PRO A 16 5.42 10.92 -16.61
N GLU A 17 5.20 11.97 -15.81
CA GLU A 17 4.82 11.88 -14.40
C GLU A 17 3.32 11.59 -14.18
N GLU A 18 2.45 12.02 -15.08
CA GLU A 18 1.00 11.78 -15.03
C GLU A 18 0.71 10.31 -15.31
N VAL A 19 1.32 9.73 -16.36
CA VAL A 19 1.22 8.29 -16.66
C VAL A 19 1.72 7.43 -15.49
N LYS A 20 2.84 7.80 -14.86
CA LYS A 20 3.35 7.10 -13.68
C LYS A 20 2.38 7.17 -12.50
N ALA A 21 1.73 8.31 -12.30
CA ALA A 21 0.74 8.50 -11.24
C ALA A 21 -0.54 7.69 -11.49
N GLU A 22 -0.98 7.58 -12.74
CA GLU A 22 -2.14 6.76 -13.11
C GLU A 22 -1.87 5.26 -12.95
N VAL A 23 -0.71 4.77 -13.41
CA VAL A 23 -0.30 3.37 -13.19
C VAL A 23 -0.20 3.07 -11.69
N LEU A 24 0.33 4.01 -10.90
CA LEU A 24 0.40 3.87 -9.46
C LEU A 24 -1.01 3.85 -8.84
N LEU A 25 -1.93 4.72 -9.25
CA LEU A 25 -3.33 4.71 -8.81
C LEU A 25 -4.01 3.37 -9.10
N ALA A 26 -3.81 2.83 -10.31
CA ALA A 26 -4.31 1.52 -10.68
C ALA A 26 -3.73 0.43 -9.78
N ALA A 27 -2.42 0.44 -9.51
CA ALA A 27 -1.78 -0.51 -8.59
C ALA A 27 -2.32 -0.38 -7.15
N LEU A 28 -2.47 0.84 -6.64
CA LEU A 28 -3.02 1.09 -5.30
C LEU A 28 -4.46 0.62 -5.15
N SER A 29 -5.22 0.49 -6.25
CA SER A 29 -6.58 -0.05 -6.21
C SER A 29 -6.63 -1.51 -5.76
N SER A 30 -5.56 -2.29 -6.03
CA SER A 30 -5.45 -3.70 -5.68
C SER A 30 -5.21 -3.96 -4.18
N THR A 31 -4.94 -2.91 -3.40
CA THR A 31 -4.51 -3.03 -1.99
C THR A 31 -5.61 -3.53 -1.06
N HIS A 32 -6.89 -3.45 -1.47
CA HIS A 32 -8.01 -4.02 -0.74
C HIS A 32 -7.91 -5.55 -0.62
N ALA A 33 -7.47 -6.23 -1.68
CA ALA A 33 -7.29 -7.68 -1.67
C ALA A 33 -6.19 -8.08 -0.65
N LEU A 34 -5.09 -7.33 -0.60
CA LEU A 34 -4.02 -7.54 0.38
C LEU A 34 -4.50 -7.36 1.82
N SER A 35 -5.36 -6.37 2.08
CA SER A 35 -5.95 -6.16 3.40
C SER A 35 -6.88 -7.30 3.79
N PHE A 36 -7.69 -7.80 2.85
CA PHE A 36 -8.58 -8.92 3.11
C PHE A 36 -7.80 -10.20 3.42
N ILE A 37 -6.79 -10.54 2.61
CA ILE A 37 -5.92 -11.70 2.83
C ILE A 37 -5.23 -11.59 4.20
N SER A 38 -4.70 -10.41 4.54
CA SER A 38 -4.08 -10.18 5.83
C SER A 38 -5.03 -10.39 7.00
N ALA A 39 -6.29 -9.95 6.89
CA ALA A 39 -7.30 -10.18 7.92
C ALA A 39 -7.63 -11.68 8.08
N VAL A 40 -7.76 -12.41 6.97
CA VAL A 40 -7.98 -13.87 7.00
C VAL A 40 -6.82 -14.59 7.66
N LEU A 41 -5.58 -14.27 7.28
CA LEU A 41 -4.37 -14.82 7.91
C LEU A 41 -4.28 -14.48 9.40
N ALA A 42 -4.66 -13.26 9.79
CA ALA A 42 -4.72 -12.87 11.20
C ALA A 42 -5.76 -13.70 11.98
N GLY A 43 -6.91 -14.00 11.36
CA GLY A 43 -7.91 -14.91 11.91
C GLY A 43 -7.34 -16.32 12.14
N LEU A 44 -6.61 -16.86 11.16
CA LEU A 44 -5.92 -18.15 11.29
C LEU A 44 -4.88 -18.12 12.42
N CYS A 45 -4.08 -17.06 12.51
CA CYS A 45 -3.16 -16.86 13.63
C CYS A 45 -3.89 -16.82 14.98
N GLY A 46 -5.04 -16.13 15.06
CA GLY A 46 -5.88 -16.11 16.26
C GLY A 46 -6.33 -17.51 16.69
N LEU A 47 -6.77 -18.33 15.73
CA LEU A 47 -7.11 -19.74 16.00
C LEU A 47 -5.89 -20.53 16.48
N LEU A 48 -4.72 -20.34 15.87
CA LEU A 48 -3.48 -21.01 16.26
C LEU A 48 -2.98 -20.59 17.65
N ILE A 49 -3.29 -19.37 18.11
CA ILE A 49 -2.97 -18.96 19.49
C ILE A 49 -3.85 -19.70 20.50
N ILE A 50 -5.14 -19.85 20.20
CA ILE A 50 -6.12 -20.49 21.10
C ILE A 50 -5.90 -22.01 21.13
N PHE A 51 -5.77 -22.63 19.96
CA PHE A 51 -5.74 -24.09 19.80
C PHE A 51 -4.33 -24.67 19.61
N GLY A 52 -3.32 -23.84 19.38
CA GLY A 52 -1.95 -24.31 19.20
C GLY A 52 -1.43 -24.98 20.48
N GLY A 53 -1.06 -26.26 20.37
CA GLY A 53 -0.60 -27.06 21.49
C GLY A 53 0.77 -26.64 22.04
N SER A 54 1.62 -26.02 21.23
CA SER A 54 2.97 -25.60 21.62
C SER A 54 3.10 -24.08 21.82
N LEU A 55 3.88 -23.68 22.82
CA LEU A 55 4.19 -22.27 23.09
C LEU A 55 4.83 -21.59 21.87
N LEU A 56 5.69 -22.31 21.15
CA LEU A 56 6.38 -21.82 19.97
C LEU A 56 5.41 -21.48 18.83
N VAL A 57 4.40 -22.33 18.58
CA VAL A 57 3.32 -22.03 17.60
C VAL A 57 2.58 -20.75 17.98
N ARG A 58 2.26 -20.56 19.26
CA ARG A 58 1.55 -19.37 19.76
C ARG A 58 2.39 -18.10 19.61
N LEU A 59 3.69 -18.15 19.89
CA LEU A 59 4.59 -17.00 19.72
C LEU A 59 4.73 -16.57 18.26
N ILE A 60 4.89 -17.53 17.33
CA ILE A 60 4.97 -17.24 15.90
C ILE A 60 3.63 -16.70 15.39
N ALA A 61 2.51 -17.28 15.81
CA ALA A 61 1.18 -16.80 15.44
C ALA A 61 0.91 -15.38 15.98
N PHE A 62 1.36 -15.08 17.21
CA PHE A 62 1.29 -13.74 17.79
C PHE A 62 2.10 -12.72 16.97
N ALA A 63 3.32 -13.07 16.55
CA ALA A 63 4.09 -12.23 15.64
C ALA A 63 3.34 -12.00 14.32
N GLY A 64 2.66 -13.02 13.78
CA GLY A 64 1.78 -12.90 12.61
C GLY A 64 0.66 -11.86 12.79
N ILE A 65 0.04 -11.79 13.98
CA ILE A 65 -0.97 -10.76 14.30
C ILE A 65 -0.34 -9.37 14.36
N LEU A 66 0.85 -9.21 14.96
CA LEU A 66 1.55 -7.92 14.96
C LEU A 66 1.84 -7.44 13.53
N ILE A 67 2.27 -8.34 12.65
CA ILE A 67 2.46 -8.02 11.23
C ILE A 67 1.14 -7.62 10.57
N ALA A 68 0.01 -8.27 10.89
CA ALA A 68 -1.31 -7.89 10.40
C ALA A 68 -1.72 -6.48 10.82
N LEU A 69 -1.39 -6.07 12.06
CA LEU A 69 -1.64 -4.72 12.55
C LEU A 69 -0.80 -3.68 11.78
N LEU A 70 0.48 -3.98 11.56
CA LEU A 70 1.33 -3.14 10.70
C LEU A 70 0.75 -3.05 9.29
N GLN A 71 0.28 -4.17 8.73
CA GLN A 71 -0.32 -4.23 7.41
C GLN A 71 -1.57 -3.35 7.31
N SER A 72 -2.42 -3.35 8.35
CA SER A 72 -3.60 -2.48 8.44
C SER A 72 -3.21 -0.99 8.45
N TYR A 73 -2.16 -0.62 9.18
CA TYR A 73 -1.62 0.74 9.17
C TYR A 73 -1.13 1.16 7.77
N TYR A 74 -0.37 0.30 7.08
CA TYR A 74 0.10 0.60 5.72
C TYR A 74 -1.05 0.65 4.71
N PHE A 75 -2.06 -0.22 4.85
CA PHE A 75 -3.26 -0.18 4.02
C PHE A 75 -4.01 1.15 4.18
N TRP A 76 -4.22 1.61 5.42
CA TRP A 76 -4.82 2.92 5.67
C TRP A 76 -4.03 4.05 5.01
N ARG A 77 -2.69 4.03 5.16
CA ARG A 77 -1.82 5.04 4.57
C ARG A 77 -1.89 5.06 3.04
N VAL A 78 -1.83 3.88 2.42
CA VAL A 78 -1.94 3.70 0.97
C VAL A 78 -3.33 4.11 0.45
N SER A 79 -4.39 3.81 1.19
CA SER A 79 -5.75 4.24 0.85
C SER A 79 -5.91 5.76 0.89
N LEU A 80 -5.28 6.42 1.86
CA LEU A 80 -5.21 7.87 1.93
C LEU A 80 -4.49 8.45 0.72
N ASP A 81 -3.30 7.92 0.38
CA ASP A 81 -2.51 8.37 -0.77
C ASP A 81 -3.26 8.14 -2.10
N ARG A 82 -3.99 7.03 -2.25
CA ARG A 82 -4.88 6.76 -3.40
C ARG A 82 -5.96 7.82 -3.58
N LYS A 83 -6.51 8.36 -2.48
CA LYS A 83 -7.54 9.41 -2.53
C LYS A 83 -6.95 10.81 -2.75
N LEU A 84 -5.74 11.06 -2.24
CA LEU A 84 -5.07 12.35 -2.32
C LEU A 84 -4.35 12.57 -3.66
N LEU A 85 -3.84 11.52 -4.30
CA LEU A 85 -3.08 11.63 -5.54
C LEU A 85 -3.88 12.25 -6.72
N PRO A 86 -5.18 11.94 -6.94
CA PRO A 86 -5.99 12.64 -7.94
C PRO A 86 -6.20 14.13 -7.62
N VAL A 87 -6.29 14.49 -6.34
CA VAL A 87 -6.43 15.89 -5.90
C VAL A 87 -5.14 16.66 -6.18
N LEU A 88 -3.98 16.02 -5.95
CA LEU A 88 -2.65 16.55 -6.24
C LEU A 88 -2.45 16.78 -7.74
N LEU A 89 -2.83 15.79 -8.58
CA LEU A 89 -2.77 15.92 -10.04
C LEU A 89 -3.65 17.05 -10.56
N LYS A 90 -4.86 17.23 -9.98
CA LYS A 90 -5.82 18.23 -10.44
C LYS A 90 -5.45 19.68 -10.07
N HIS A 91 -4.91 19.93 -8.88
CA HIS A 91 -4.71 21.29 -8.36
C HIS A 91 -3.24 21.73 -8.29
N GLY A 92 -2.31 20.82 -8.62
CA GLY A 92 -0.87 21.05 -8.53
C GLY A 92 -0.34 21.06 -7.09
N ALA A 93 0.98 20.90 -6.94
CA ALA A 93 1.63 20.70 -5.65
C ALA A 93 1.41 21.85 -4.64
N LYS A 94 1.50 23.11 -5.09
CA LYS A 94 1.36 24.28 -4.20
C LYS A 94 -0.03 24.38 -3.55
N SER A 95 -1.08 24.25 -4.35
CA SER A 95 -2.47 24.31 -3.87
C SER A 95 -2.80 23.09 -2.99
N PHE A 96 -2.27 21.92 -3.37
CA PHE A 96 -2.41 20.71 -2.59
C PHE A 96 -1.74 20.83 -1.21
N ASP A 97 -0.53 21.40 -1.13
CA ASP A 97 0.20 21.56 0.15
C ASP A 97 -0.50 22.55 1.09
N GLN A 98 -1.09 23.61 0.55
CA GLN A 98 -1.95 24.51 1.33
C GLN A 98 -3.17 23.78 1.89
N GLY A 99 -3.84 22.96 1.07
CA GLY A 99 -4.93 22.11 1.54
C GLY A 99 -4.48 21.07 2.56
N LEU A 100 -3.28 20.51 2.39
CA LEU A 100 -2.72 19.52 3.31
C LEU A 100 -2.38 20.14 4.68
N ARG A 101 -2.01 21.42 4.72
CA ARG A 101 -1.75 22.17 5.95
C ARG A 101 -2.97 22.27 6.87
N PHE A 102 -4.18 22.24 6.30
CA PHE A 102 -5.42 22.18 7.08
C PHE A 102 -5.56 20.87 7.87
N LEU A 103 -5.17 19.73 7.27
CA LEU A 103 -5.27 18.41 7.91
C LEU A 103 -4.02 18.06 8.74
N PHE A 104 -2.84 18.51 8.32
CA PHE A 104 -1.56 18.14 8.92
C PHE A 104 -0.62 19.36 9.05
N PRO A 105 -0.94 20.32 9.96
CA PRO A 105 -0.20 21.56 10.09
C PRO A 105 1.28 21.35 10.41
N ALA A 106 1.60 20.35 11.25
CA ALA A 106 2.97 20.01 11.65
C ALA A 106 3.83 19.38 10.53
N LYS A 107 3.21 18.86 9.46
CA LYS A 107 3.93 18.24 8.34
C LYS A 107 4.08 19.15 7.14
N ALA A 108 3.26 20.18 7.03
CA ALA A 108 3.20 21.07 5.87
C ALA A 108 4.57 21.69 5.54
N ASP A 109 5.30 22.17 6.55
CA ASP A 109 6.58 22.85 6.33
C ASP A 109 7.68 21.92 5.78
N SER A 110 7.60 20.62 6.07
CA SER A 110 8.52 19.59 5.53
C SER A 110 8.19 19.15 4.10
N LEU A 111 6.98 19.47 3.60
CA LEU A 111 6.47 19.02 2.31
C LEU A 111 6.64 20.03 1.17
N ILE A 112 6.92 21.29 1.51
CA ILE A 112 7.06 22.42 0.56
C ILE A 112 8.19 22.20 -0.45
N THR A 113 9.22 21.43 -0.08
CA THR A 113 10.40 21.17 -0.93
C THR A 113 10.32 19.87 -1.74
N LEU A 114 9.29 19.03 -1.52
CA LEU A 114 9.19 17.72 -2.13
C LEU A 114 8.62 17.80 -3.55
N THR A 115 9.39 17.27 -4.51
CA THR A 115 8.97 17.18 -5.91
C THR A 115 7.89 16.11 -6.11
N MET A 116 7.19 16.17 -7.26
CA MET A 116 6.19 15.15 -7.61
C MET A 116 6.81 13.75 -7.71
N SER A 117 8.03 13.64 -8.26
CA SER A 117 8.77 12.39 -8.31
C SER A 117 9.07 11.81 -6.93
N ASP A 118 9.43 12.64 -5.95
CA ASP A 118 9.73 12.19 -4.58
C ASP A 118 8.47 11.66 -3.90
N ARG A 119 7.33 12.31 -4.12
CA ARG A 119 6.02 11.89 -3.60
C ARG A 119 5.63 10.53 -4.20
N LEU A 120 5.75 10.36 -5.51
CA LEU A 120 5.48 9.09 -6.19
C LEU A 120 6.41 7.97 -5.71
N GLN A 121 7.69 8.27 -5.49
CA GLN A 121 8.66 7.31 -4.93
C GLN A 121 8.28 6.90 -3.49
N GLY A 122 7.83 7.85 -2.67
CA GLY A 122 7.33 7.59 -1.32
C GLY A 122 6.14 6.64 -1.32
N ILE A 123 5.13 6.92 -2.16
CA ILE A 123 3.94 6.07 -2.31
C ILE A 123 4.33 4.67 -2.83
N ARG A 124 5.22 4.59 -3.81
CA ARG A 124 5.75 3.31 -4.32
C ARG A 124 6.41 2.52 -3.19
N LYS A 125 7.27 3.15 -2.38
CA LYS A 125 7.96 2.49 -1.26
C LYS A 125 6.97 1.96 -0.21
N LEU A 126 5.90 2.71 0.08
CA LEU A 126 4.84 2.27 0.99
C LEU A 126 4.09 1.05 0.44
N PHE A 127 3.74 1.07 -0.85
CA PHE A 127 3.10 -0.07 -1.52
C PHE A 127 3.97 -1.33 -1.46
N PHE A 128 5.26 -1.24 -1.80
CA PHE A 128 6.16 -2.39 -1.71
C PHE A 128 6.34 -2.90 -0.27
N ARG A 129 6.35 -2.01 0.73
CA ARG A 129 6.36 -2.41 2.15
C ARG A 129 5.10 -3.18 2.52
N GLN A 130 3.93 -2.74 2.05
CA GLN A 130 2.68 -3.45 2.26
C GLN A 130 2.70 -4.85 1.61
N CYS A 131 3.22 -4.98 0.40
CA CYS A 131 3.39 -6.29 -0.25
C CYS A 131 4.35 -7.19 0.55
N TRP A 132 5.48 -6.63 1.00
CA TRP A 132 6.46 -7.35 1.80
C TRP A 132 5.86 -7.88 3.11
N LEU A 133 5.12 -7.04 3.82
CA LEU A 133 4.45 -7.44 5.07
C LEU A 133 3.41 -8.55 4.83
N ALA A 134 2.67 -8.53 3.71
CA ALA A 134 1.76 -9.62 3.36
C ALA A 134 2.50 -10.95 3.16
N ILE A 135 3.67 -10.92 2.51
CA ILE A 135 4.52 -12.11 2.32
C ILE A 135 5.02 -12.62 3.68
N VAL A 136 5.56 -11.74 4.51
CA VAL A 136 6.05 -12.09 5.85
C VAL A 136 4.94 -12.71 6.70
N GLN A 137 3.75 -12.11 6.71
CA GLN A 137 2.60 -12.65 7.44
C GLN A 137 2.19 -14.03 6.94
N SER A 138 2.17 -14.22 5.62
CA SER A 138 1.85 -15.52 5.00
C SER A 138 2.84 -16.59 5.41
N LEU A 139 4.15 -16.27 5.40
CA LEU A 139 5.21 -17.19 5.84
C LEU A 139 5.09 -17.55 7.33
N LEU A 140 4.84 -16.57 8.19
CA LEU A 140 4.64 -16.82 9.63
C LEU A 140 3.42 -17.71 9.88
N THR A 141 2.31 -17.43 9.19
CA THR A 141 1.07 -18.23 9.32
C THR A 141 1.31 -19.67 8.85
N LEU A 142 1.97 -19.84 7.70
CA LEU A 142 2.32 -21.15 7.16
C LEU A 142 3.23 -21.93 8.11
N LEU A 143 4.26 -21.27 8.66
CA LEU A 143 5.18 -21.87 9.61
C LEU A 143 4.46 -22.32 10.89
N SER A 144 3.58 -21.47 11.45
CA SER A 144 2.75 -21.82 12.60
C SER A 144 1.84 -23.02 12.32
N LEU A 145 1.23 -23.10 11.13
CA LEU A 145 0.40 -24.23 10.72
C LEU A 145 1.21 -25.54 10.66
N VAL A 146 2.35 -25.52 9.98
CA VAL A 146 3.22 -26.70 9.84
C VAL A 146 3.67 -27.20 11.21
N LEU A 147 4.11 -26.30 12.09
CA LEU A 147 4.54 -26.66 13.44
C LEU A 147 3.39 -27.18 14.29
N CYS A 148 2.19 -26.62 14.15
CA CYS A 148 0.99 -27.09 14.83
C CYS A 148 0.66 -28.53 14.41
N LEU A 149 0.73 -28.83 13.11
CA LEU A 149 0.47 -30.17 12.57
C LEU A 149 1.52 -31.18 13.06
N ILE A 150 2.80 -30.81 13.06
CA ILE A 150 3.87 -31.67 13.59
C ILE A 150 3.62 -31.96 15.08
N SER A 151 3.29 -30.93 15.86
CA SER A 151 3.03 -31.11 17.29
C SER A 151 1.77 -31.92 17.61
N ALA A 152 0.84 -32.05 16.67
CA ALA A 152 -0.37 -32.85 16.83
C ALA A 152 -0.18 -34.32 16.39
N ALA A 153 0.86 -34.61 15.61
CA ALA A 153 1.16 -35.95 15.11
C ALA A 153 2.13 -36.75 16.01
N CYS A 154 2.81 -36.08 16.96
CA CYS A 154 3.67 -36.67 17.97
C CYS A 154 2.95 -36.81 19.30
#